data_AF-A0A542B0K9-F1
#
_entry.id   AF-A0A542B0K9-F1
#
_cell.length_a   1.000
_cell.length_b   1.000
_cell.length_c   1.000
_cell.angle_alpha   90.00
_cell.angle_beta   90.00
_cell.angle_gamma   90.00
#
_symmetry.space_group_name_H-M   'P 1'
#
loop_
_entity.id
_entity.type
_entity.pdbx_description
1 polymer ?
#
loop_
_entity_poly.entity_id
_entity_poly.type
_entity_poly.pdbx_seq_one_letter_code
_entity_poly.pdbx_strand_id
1 'polypeptide(L)'
;MQWKSALLIIQIFLMVGLLTASCQTNQRSPKMNGISLVASRDSILDTEVNYVAETEANYIALMPFGFLPDSQEPQLKFNINRQWFGERKEGIEHTVSKLRERNLNIMVKPQIWLRNGTFTGDLEFETEEDWKQFEDSYAEFILLYAEISEELDVELFCIGTELFNFVSNRPDFWKNLISEVRKIYSGQITYAENWDKFDQTTIWDDLDYIGVDAYFPISDEASPDIDQIKEGWEPHLSSLESASDKFEKQIIFTEFGYRSIDHALKTPWNSEREHPGLNLNLQSNAYQVLFEQVWSKEWFAGGFLWKWHQGTNSGGLENSRFTPQNKPAEKELKSFYGSFRN
;
A
#
# COMPACT_ATOMS: atom_id res chain seq x y z
N MET A 1 47.76 4.91 47.17
CA MET A 1 46.49 4.13 47.24
C MET A 1 45.37 4.75 46.41
N GLN A 2 45.24 6.09 46.34
CA GLN A 2 44.15 6.78 45.63
C GLN A 2 44.11 6.60 44.10
N TRP A 3 45.26 6.44 43.44
CA TRP A 3 45.32 6.30 41.97
C TRP A 3 44.75 4.97 41.44
N LYS A 4 44.85 3.89 42.24
CA LYS A 4 44.28 2.59 41.86
C LYS A 4 42.75 2.60 41.90
N SER A 5 42.17 3.36 42.82
CA SER A 5 40.73 3.53 42.96
C SER A 5 40.14 4.34 41.80
N ALA A 6 40.82 5.41 41.36
CA ALA A 6 40.39 6.21 40.21
C ALA A 6 40.43 5.41 38.90
N LEU A 7 41.48 4.59 38.69
CA LEU A 7 41.60 3.74 37.51
C LEU A 7 40.49 2.67 37.45
N LEU A 8 40.15 2.09 38.60
CA LEU A 8 39.09 1.10 38.71
C LEU A 8 37.71 1.71 38.40
N ILE A 9 37.46 2.94 38.85
CA ILE A 9 36.20 3.66 38.56
C ILE A 9 36.08 3.94 37.05
N ILE A 10 37.16 4.40 36.41
CA ILE A 10 37.17 4.65 34.95
C ILE A 10 36.96 3.36 34.17
N GLN A 11 37.58 2.25 34.59
CA GLN A 11 37.39 0.94 33.97
C GLN A 11 35.95 0.42 34.14
N ILE A 12 35.32 0.63 35.30
CA ILE A 12 33.91 0.28 35.52
C ILE A 12 33.00 1.14 34.65
N PHE A 13 33.24 2.44 34.53
CA PHE A 13 32.46 3.32 33.65
C PHE A 13 32.62 2.94 32.16
N LEU A 14 33.82 2.58 31.72
CA LEU A 14 34.06 2.07 30.36
C LEU A 14 33.40 0.71 30.12
N MET A 15 33.43 -0.21 31.10
CA MET A 15 32.73 -1.50 31.01
C MET A 15 31.23 -1.34 30.97
N VAL A 16 30.66 -0.45 31.80
CA VAL A 16 29.22 -0.16 31.80
C VAL A 16 28.81 0.52 30.49
N GLY A 17 29.60 1.45 29.95
CA GLY A 17 29.37 2.07 28.65
C GLY A 17 29.41 1.07 27.48
N LEU A 18 30.36 0.13 27.50
CA LEU A 18 30.46 -0.95 26.50
C LEU A 18 29.31 -1.98 26.63
N LEU A 19 28.87 -2.30 27.84
CA LEU A 19 27.73 -3.18 28.08
C LEU A 19 26.39 -2.54 27.65
N THR A 20 26.23 -1.22 27.80
CA THR A 20 25.04 -0.51 27.29
C THR A 20 25.05 -0.36 25.76
N ALA A 21 26.22 -0.31 25.13
CA ALA A 21 26.33 -0.27 23.67
C ALA A 21 26.08 -1.66 23.03
N SER A 22 26.45 -2.76 23.71
CA SER A 22 26.18 -4.14 23.22
C SER A 22 24.74 -4.63 23.44
N CYS A 23 23.92 -3.90 24.20
CA CYS A 23 22.50 -4.19 24.39
C CYS A 23 21.55 -3.25 23.65
N GLN A 24 22.05 -2.48 22.67
CA GLN A 24 21.18 -2.01 21.59
C GLN A 24 20.84 -3.23 20.74
N THR A 25 19.81 -3.96 21.15
CA THR A 25 19.05 -4.79 20.20
C THR A 25 18.80 -3.90 18.97
N ASN A 26 19.22 -4.35 17.79
CA ASN A 26 18.86 -3.73 16.50
C ASN A 26 17.34 -3.75 16.36
N GLN A 27 16.65 -2.87 17.08
CA GLN A 27 15.21 -2.72 16.98
C GLN A 27 14.99 -1.96 15.69
N ARG A 28 14.55 -2.69 14.67
CA ARG A 28 14.22 -2.14 13.36
C ARG A 28 13.12 -1.11 13.56
N SER A 29 13.22 0.04 12.91
CA SER A 29 12.15 1.04 12.94
C SER A 29 10.85 0.41 12.43
N PRO A 30 9.71 0.64 13.09
CA PRO A 30 8.43 0.13 12.64
C PRO A 30 8.14 0.57 11.19
N LYS A 31 7.51 -0.32 10.43
CA LYS A 31 7.04 -0.04 9.06
C LYS A 31 5.53 -0.28 8.97
N MET A 32 4.90 0.35 7.99
CA MET A 32 3.52 0.03 7.62
C MET A 32 3.51 -1.36 6.97
N ASN A 33 3.24 -2.39 7.77
CA ASN A 33 3.04 -3.76 7.33
C ASN A 33 1.57 -3.91 6.96
N GLY A 34 1.23 -3.37 5.78
CA GLY A 34 -0.11 -3.16 5.31
C GLY A 34 -0.67 -4.35 4.54
N ILE A 35 -1.99 -4.52 4.61
CA ILE A 35 -2.75 -5.44 3.77
C ILE A 35 -3.92 -4.70 3.11
N SER A 36 -4.08 -4.83 1.80
CA SER A 36 -5.25 -4.32 1.09
C SER A 36 -6.40 -5.31 1.18
N LEU A 37 -7.40 -4.98 2.00
CA LEU A 37 -8.58 -5.80 2.22
C LEU A 37 -9.62 -5.50 1.16
N VAL A 38 -9.88 -6.48 0.28
CA VAL A 38 -10.88 -6.38 -0.78
C VAL A 38 -12.25 -6.17 -0.15
N ALA A 39 -12.93 -5.08 -0.55
CA ALA A 39 -14.30 -4.81 -0.14
C ALA A 39 -15.20 -6.00 -0.51
N SER A 40 -16.15 -6.31 0.36
CA SER A 40 -17.04 -7.46 0.20
C SER A 40 -18.51 -7.06 0.30
N ARG A 41 -19.38 -7.94 -0.18
CA ARG A 41 -20.84 -7.75 -0.13
C ARG A 41 -21.40 -7.81 1.29
N ASP A 42 -20.70 -8.49 2.18
CA ASP A 42 -21.13 -8.79 3.54
C ASP A 42 -20.25 -8.05 4.55
N SER A 43 -20.73 -7.90 5.78
CA SER A 43 -19.94 -7.35 6.88
C SER A 43 -18.79 -8.28 7.26
N ILE A 44 -17.63 -7.73 7.61
CA ILE A 44 -16.52 -8.53 8.15
C ILE A 44 -16.88 -9.13 9.52
N LEU A 45 -16.45 -10.38 9.74
CA LEU A 45 -16.63 -11.14 10.97
C LEU A 45 -15.34 -11.15 11.81
N ASP A 46 -15.47 -11.36 13.12
CA ASP A 46 -14.30 -11.43 14.04
C ASP A 46 -13.29 -12.51 13.63
N THR A 47 -13.77 -13.64 13.10
CA THR A 47 -12.90 -14.73 12.60
C THR A 47 -12.03 -14.29 11.43
N GLU A 48 -12.52 -13.38 10.60
CA GLU A 48 -11.83 -12.88 9.41
C GLU A 48 -10.81 -11.80 9.81
N VAL A 49 -11.20 -10.92 10.74
CA VAL A 49 -10.30 -9.95 11.37
C VAL A 49 -9.14 -10.64 12.10
N ASN A 50 -9.43 -11.70 12.86
CA ASN A 50 -8.40 -12.47 13.56
C ASN A 50 -7.39 -13.07 12.58
N TYR A 51 -7.87 -13.62 11.46
CA TYR A 51 -6.98 -14.21 10.46
C TYR A 51 -6.03 -13.18 9.85
N VAL A 52 -6.53 -11.97 9.57
CA VAL A 52 -5.68 -10.86 9.13
C VAL A 52 -4.67 -10.49 10.21
N ALA A 53 -5.08 -10.36 11.48
CA ALA A 53 -4.18 -10.02 12.58
C ALA A 53 -3.08 -11.07 12.80
N GLU A 54 -3.37 -12.36 12.55
CA GLU A 54 -2.40 -13.46 12.65
C GLU A 54 -1.26 -13.38 11.62
N THR A 55 -1.37 -12.52 10.60
CA THR A 55 -0.29 -12.23 9.64
C THR A 55 0.77 -11.27 10.18
N GLU A 56 0.61 -10.76 11.40
CA GLU A 56 1.44 -9.69 11.97
C GLU A 56 1.33 -8.34 11.23
N ALA A 57 0.35 -8.17 10.33
CA ALA A 57 0.02 -6.87 9.74
C ALA A 57 -0.43 -5.86 10.80
N ASN A 58 0.06 -4.62 10.71
CA ASN A 58 -0.29 -3.51 11.62
C ASN A 58 -1.12 -2.42 10.93
N TYR A 59 -1.29 -2.49 9.61
CA TYR A 59 -2.10 -1.59 8.81
C TYR A 59 -3.04 -2.36 7.88
N ILE A 60 -4.23 -1.83 7.62
CA ILE A 60 -5.18 -2.36 6.64
C ILE A 60 -5.66 -1.24 5.72
N ALA A 61 -5.57 -1.44 4.41
CA ALA A 61 -6.21 -0.56 3.44
C ALA A 61 -7.65 -0.99 3.18
N LEU A 62 -8.59 -0.06 3.34
CA LEU A 62 -10.00 -0.19 3.00
C LEU A 62 -10.28 0.64 1.74
N MET A 63 -10.88 0.03 0.73
CA MET A 63 -11.00 0.60 -0.61
C MET A 63 -12.45 0.78 -1.02
N PRO A 64 -13.08 1.92 -0.66
CA PRO A 64 -14.37 2.26 -1.24
C PRO A 64 -14.20 2.57 -2.74
N PHE A 65 -15.18 2.17 -3.55
CA PHE A 65 -15.14 2.38 -4.99
C PHE A 65 -16.12 3.47 -5.44
N GLY A 66 -15.64 4.36 -6.32
CA GLY A 66 -16.46 5.21 -7.17
C GLY A 66 -16.55 4.60 -8.56
N PHE A 67 -17.75 4.51 -9.12
CA PHE A 67 -17.99 3.88 -10.42
C PHE A 67 -18.15 4.94 -11.50
N LEU A 68 -17.27 4.91 -12.49
CA LEU A 68 -17.39 5.72 -13.70
C LEU A 68 -17.87 4.84 -14.87
N PRO A 69 -19.07 5.07 -15.44
CA PRO A 69 -19.61 4.24 -16.50
C PRO A 69 -18.77 4.23 -17.78
N ASP A 70 -18.25 5.37 -18.21
CA ASP A 70 -17.29 5.55 -19.30
C ASP A 70 -16.92 7.05 -19.39
N SER A 71 -16.06 7.43 -20.34
CA SER A 71 -15.68 8.84 -20.55
C SER A 71 -16.79 9.73 -21.12
N GLN A 72 -17.94 9.17 -21.54
CA GLN A 72 -19.10 9.93 -22.03
C GLN A 72 -20.10 10.25 -20.91
N GLU A 73 -20.05 9.52 -19.79
CA GLU A 73 -20.74 9.84 -18.54
C GLU A 73 -19.71 10.25 -17.48
N PRO A 74 -19.23 11.52 -17.48
CA PRO A 74 -18.08 11.98 -16.67
C PRO A 74 -18.37 12.09 -15.17
N GLN A 75 -19.42 11.47 -14.64
CA GLN A 75 -19.81 11.60 -13.23
C GLN A 75 -19.62 10.30 -12.47
N LEU A 76 -18.90 10.38 -11.36
CA LEU A 76 -18.72 9.25 -10.45
C LEU A 76 -20.00 8.93 -9.69
N LYS A 77 -20.33 7.64 -9.63
CA LYS A 77 -21.42 7.10 -8.82
C LYS A 77 -20.81 6.35 -7.63
N PHE A 78 -21.01 6.84 -6.42
CA PHE A 78 -20.41 6.29 -5.20
C PHE A 78 -21.36 6.35 -4.02
N ASN A 79 -21.06 5.56 -2.98
CA ASN A 79 -21.87 5.40 -1.77
C ASN A 79 -23.37 5.11 -2.04
N ILE A 80 -23.70 4.34 -3.09
CA ILE A 80 -25.08 4.01 -3.48
C ILE A 80 -25.50 2.61 -3.00
N ASN A 81 -26.80 2.41 -2.72
CA ASN A 81 -27.35 1.14 -2.22
C ASN A 81 -27.06 -0.12 -3.06
N ARG A 82 -26.65 0.02 -4.34
CA ARG A 82 -26.33 -1.12 -5.22
C ARG A 82 -24.86 -1.56 -5.12
N GLN A 83 -24.02 -0.80 -4.44
CA GLN A 83 -22.63 -1.15 -4.17
C GLN A 83 -22.52 -2.26 -3.13
N TRP A 84 -21.36 -2.90 -3.09
CA TRP A 84 -21.08 -3.86 -2.03
C TRP A 84 -21.06 -3.16 -0.68
N PHE A 85 -21.41 -3.89 0.39
CA PHE A 85 -21.47 -3.31 1.73
C PHE A 85 -20.15 -2.63 2.10
N GLY A 86 -19.02 -3.33 1.94
CA GLY A 86 -17.68 -2.80 2.27
C GLY A 86 -17.19 -1.64 1.40
N GLU A 87 -17.90 -1.26 0.34
CA GLU A 87 -17.55 -0.11 -0.52
C GLU A 87 -18.24 1.19 -0.11
N ARG A 88 -19.17 1.13 0.86
CA ARG A 88 -20.01 2.25 1.30
C ARG A 88 -19.57 2.75 2.67
N LYS A 89 -20.01 3.97 3.04
CA LYS A 89 -19.74 4.59 4.35
C LYS A 89 -19.98 3.61 5.50
N GLU A 90 -21.15 2.99 5.55
CA GLU A 90 -21.53 2.11 6.66
C GLU A 90 -20.65 0.84 6.74
N GLY A 91 -20.17 0.35 5.60
CA GLY A 91 -19.27 -0.79 5.55
C GLY A 91 -17.85 -0.44 5.99
N ILE A 92 -17.37 0.75 5.63
CA ILE A 92 -16.09 1.28 6.11
C ILE A 92 -16.15 1.48 7.63
N GLU A 93 -17.18 2.16 8.15
CA GLU A 93 -17.37 2.36 9.60
C GLU A 93 -17.41 1.04 10.38
N HIS A 94 -18.19 0.07 9.92
CA HIS A 94 -18.26 -1.26 10.53
C HIS A 94 -16.91 -1.96 10.52
N THR A 95 -16.20 -1.92 9.39
CA THR A 95 -14.91 -2.59 9.23
C THR A 95 -13.84 -1.94 10.09
N VAL A 96 -13.77 -0.61 10.13
CA VAL A 96 -12.86 0.14 11.01
C VAL A 96 -13.08 -0.25 12.46
N SER A 97 -14.34 -0.21 12.94
CA SER A 97 -14.68 -0.61 14.32
C SER A 97 -14.14 -1.99 14.65
N LYS A 98 -14.30 -2.96 13.75
CA LYS A 98 -13.82 -4.33 13.93
C LYS A 98 -12.30 -4.47 13.90
N LEU A 99 -11.62 -3.76 13.01
CA LEU A 99 -10.15 -3.77 12.93
C LEU A 99 -9.50 -3.12 14.17
N ARG A 100 -10.12 -2.07 14.72
CA ARG A 100 -9.67 -1.39 15.94
C ARG A 100 -9.68 -2.30 17.17
N GLU A 101 -10.61 -3.26 17.25
CA GLU A 101 -10.61 -4.29 18.32
C GLU A 101 -9.30 -5.13 18.35
N ARG A 102 -8.51 -5.10 17.26
CA ARG A 102 -7.20 -5.78 17.13
C ARG A 102 -6.01 -4.83 17.02
N ASN A 103 -6.18 -3.55 17.35
CA ASN A 103 -5.13 -2.52 17.26
C ASN A 103 -4.50 -2.43 15.86
N LEU A 104 -5.33 -2.58 14.82
CA LEU A 104 -4.91 -2.37 13.44
C LEU A 104 -5.14 -0.90 13.06
N ASN A 105 -4.13 -0.31 12.45
CA ASN A 105 -4.23 1.00 11.82
C ASN A 105 -4.89 0.87 10.45
N ILE A 106 -5.44 1.96 9.95
CA ILE A 106 -6.24 1.98 8.73
C ILE A 106 -5.65 2.98 7.74
N MET A 107 -5.58 2.55 6.48
CA MET A 107 -5.60 3.44 5.33
C MET A 107 -6.98 3.41 4.69
N VAL A 108 -7.59 4.55 4.44
CA VAL A 108 -8.75 4.63 3.52
C VAL A 108 -8.22 5.03 2.15
N LYS A 109 -8.44 4.18 1.13
CA LYS A 109 -7.94 4.35 -0.26
C LYS A 109 -9.12 4.31 -1.24
N PRO A 110 -9.87 5.40 -1.43
CA PRO A 110 -10.92 5.45 -2.43
C PRO A 110 -10.36 5.23 -3.84
N GLN A 111 -10.93 4.30 -4.59
CA GLN A 111 -10.52 3.94 -5.94
C GLN A 111 -11.63 4.18 -6.96
N ILE A 112 -11.27 4.37 -8.23
CA ILE A 112 -12.23 4.47 -9.33
C ILE A 112 -12.29 3.14 -10.08
N TRP A 113 -13.50 2.67 -10.36
CA TRP A 113 -13.74 1.58 -11.29
C TRP A 113 -14.32 2.11 -12.59
N LEU A 114 -13.54 2.03 -13.67
CA LEU A 114 -14.02 2.26 -15.04
C LEU A 114 -14.74 1.01 -15.54
N ARG A 115 -15.93 1.17 -16.13
CA ARG A 115 -16.63 0.05 -16.76
C ARG A 115 -15.73 -0.61 -17.80
N ASN A 116 -15.77 -1.94 -17.85
CA ASN A 116 -14.92 -2.82 -18.66
C ASN A 116 -13.46 -2.96 -18.18
N GLY A 117 -13.08 -2.33 -17.06
CA GLY A 117 -11.75 -2.51 -16.46
C GLY A 117 -10.62 -1.80 -17.21
N THR A 118 -10.94 -0.72 -17.92
CA THR A 118 -9.95 0.18 -18.53
C THR A 118 -9.03 0.73 -17.45
N PHE A 119 -7.74 0.87 -17.77
CA PHE A 119 -6.77 1.48 -16.89
C PHE A 119 -7.13 2.96 -16.62
N THR A 120 -7.17 3.35 -15.34
CA THR A 120 -7.58 4.70 -14.92
C THR A 120 -6.55 5.77 -15.24
N GLY A 121 -5.27 5.38 -15.42
CA GLY A 121 -4.21 6.33 -15.76
C GLY A 121 -4.40 6.99 -17.12
N ASP A 122 -5.13 6.32 -18.02
CA ASP A 122 -5.47 6.79 -19.36
C ASP A 122 -6.76 7.63 -19.40
N LEU A 123 -7.42 7.89 -18.26
CA LEU A 123 -8.67 8.64 -18.22
C LEU A 123 -8.47 10.06 -18.75
N GLU A 124 -9.27 10.40 -19.77
CA GLU A 124 -9.28 11.70 -20.42
C GLU A 124 -10.71 12.02 -20.91
N PHE A 125 -11.04 13.31 -20.92
CA PHE A 125 -12.31 13.83 -21.42
C PHE A 125 -12.07 14.82 -22.56
N GLU A 126 -12.98 14.84 -23.53
CA GLU A 126 -12.85 15.65 -24.76
C GLU A 126 -13.15 17.15 -24.53
N THR A 127 -14.01 17.48 -23.57
CA THR A 127 -14.51 18.84 -23.35
C THR A 127 -14.20 19.35 -21.94
N GLU A 128 -14.04 20.66 -21.79
CA GLU A 128 -13.86 21.29 -20.47
C GLU A 128 -15.08 21.09 -19.57
N GLU A 129 -16.28 21.05 -20.17
CA GLU A 129 -17.53 20.77 -19.45
C GLU A 129 -17.56 19.36 -18.85
N ASP A 130 -17.05 18.36 -19.57
CA ASP A 130 -16.96 16.98 -19.05
C ASP A 130 -15.90 16.88 -17.96
N TRP A 131 -14.75 17.54 -18.15
CA TRP A 131 -13.74 17.65 -17.10
C TRP A 131 -14.30 18.27 -15.82
N LYS A 132 -15.07 19.36 -15.92
CA LYS A 132 -15.67 20.00 -14.75
C LYS A 132 -16.68 19.09 -14.04
N GLN A 133 -17.52 18.38 -14.78
CA GLN A 133 -18.45 17.40 -14.19
C GLN A 133 -17.71 16.28 -13.45
N PHE A 134 -16.59 15.81 -14.00
CA PHE A 134 -15.77 14.81 -13.35
C PHE A 134 -15.07 15.35 -12.10
N GLU A 135 -14.41 16.50 -12.21
CA GLU A 135 -13.77 17.21 -11.10
C GLU A 135 -14.74 17.41 -9.92
N ASP A 136 -15.95 17.90 -10.19
CA ASP A 136 -16.97 18.12 -9.17
C ASP A 136 -17.34 16.81 -8.45
N SER A 137 -17.66 15.75 -9.21
CA SER A 137 -18.03 14.45 -8.62
C SER A 137 -16.88 13.73 -7.93
N TYR A 138 -15.64 13.94 -8.39
CA TYR A 138 -14.43 13.38 -7.76
C TYR A 138 -14.10 14.12 -6.46
N ALA A 139 -14.24 15.45 -6.42
CA ALA A 139 -14.09 16.22 -5.21
C ALA A 139 -15.12 15.78 -4.15
N GLU A 140 -16.40 15.62 -4.52
CA GLU A 140 -17.42 15.09 -3.61
C GLU A 140 -17.06 13.70 -3.08
N PHE A 141 -16.56 12.80 -3.94
CA PHE A 141 -16.15 11.47 -3.57
C PHE A 141 -14.99 11.47 -2.55
N ILE A 142 -13.93 12.22 -2.83
CA ILE A 142 -12.74 12.28 -1.97
C ILE A 142 -13.05 13.00 -0.66
N LEU A 143 -13.80 14.11 -0.68
CA LEU A 143 -14.14 14.86 0.53
C LEU A 143 -15.08 14.07 1.46
N LEU A 144 -16.03 13.29 0.92
CA LEU A 144 -16.84 12.37 1.72
C LEU A 144 -15.96 11.40 2.53
N TYR A 145 -14.96 10.79 1.88
CA TYR A 145 -14.08 9.84 2.57
C TYR A 145 -13.01 10.51 3.42
N ALA A 146 -12.66 11.78 3.17
CA ALA A 146 -11.84 12.58 4.08
C ALA A 146 -12.60 12.88 5.39
N GLU A 147 -13.89 13.25 5.31
CA GLU A 147 -14.74 13.44 6.49
C GLU A 147 -14.88 12.14 7.30
N ILE A 148 -15.17 11.03 6.63
CA ILE A 148 -15.23 9.70 7.29
C ILE A 148 -13.89 9.34 7.94
N SER A 149 -12.77 9.65 7.27
CA SER A 149 -11.42 9.38 7.77
C SER A 149 -11.10 10.17 9.04
N GLU A 150 -11.51 11.44 9.10
CA GLU A 150 -11.39 12.28 10.31
C GLU A 150 -12.33 11.79 11.41
N GLU A 151 -13.61 11.52 11.10
CA GLU A 151 -14.60 11.02 12.07
C GLU A 151 -14.15 9.71 12.76
N LEU A 152 -13.44 8.86 12.03
CA LEU A 152 -12.97 7.56 12.48
C LEU A 152 -11.51 7.55 12.96
N ASP A 153 -10.83 8.71 12.97
CA ASP A 153 -9.44 8.87 13.38
C ASP A 153 -8.51 7.87 12.66
N VAL A 154 -8.62 7.75 11.32
CA VAL A 154 -7.78 6.83 10.54
C VAL A 154 -6.38 7.43 10.31
N GLU A 155 -5.36 6.60 10.23
CA GLU A 155 -3.96 7.05 10.21
C GLU A 155 -3.50 7.58 8.86
N LEU A 156 -4.02 7.03 7.77
CA LEU A 156 -3.61 7.37 6.41
C LEU A 156 -4.80 7.49 5.46
N PHE A 157 -4.81 8.52 4.63
CA PHE A 157 -5.81 8.71 3.58
C PHE A 157 -5.14 8.81 2.20
N CYS A 158 -5.49 7.92 1.28
CA CYS A 158 -4.97 7.93 -0.08
C CYS A 158 -5.97 8.62 -1.02
N ILE A 159 -5.65 9.83 -1.47
CA ILE A 159 -6.59 10.72 -2.16
C ILE A 159 -6.90 10.32 -3.62
N GLY A 160 -6.18 9.34 -4.17
CA GLY A 160 -6.38 8.86 -5.54
C GLY A 160 -5.48 7.68 -5.87
N THR A 161 -5.74 7.01 -6.99
CA THR A 161 -5.02 5.80 -7.42
C THR A 161 -4.94 5.72 -8.94
N GLU A 162 -3.72 5.77 -9.47
CA GLU A 162 -3.39 5.61 -10.89
C GLU A 162 -4.23 6.53 -11.79
N LEU A 163 -4.16 7.85 -11.57
CA LEU A 163 -4.88 8.89 -12.30
C LEU A 163 -3.92 9.85 -13.02
N PHE A 164 -2.81 9.31 -13.54
CA PHE A 164 -1.69 10.09 -14.10
C PHE A 164 -2.11 11.20 -15.08
N ASN A 165 -2.95 10.89 -16.08
CA ASN A 165 -3.40 11.89 -17.05
C ASN A 165 -4.28 12.97 -16.39
N PHE A 166 -5.10 12.62 -15.41
CA PHE A 166 -5.90 13.60 -14.68
C PHE A 166 -5.01 14.53 -13.83
N VAL A 167 -4.02 13.98 -13.11
CA VAL A 167 -3.03 14.80 -12.38
C VAL A 167 -2.29 15.75 -13.31
N SER A 168 -1.84 15.24 -14.46
CA SER A 168 -1.07 16.01 -15.43
C SER A 168 -1.90 17.12 -16.10
N ASN A 169 -3.15 16.82 -16.45
CA ASN A 169 -4.01 17.77 -17.16
C ASN A 169 -4.66 18.80 -16.23
N ARG A 170 -4.88 18.47 -14.95
CA ARG A 170 -5.67 19.30 -14.01
C ARG A 170 -4.90 19.67 -12.73
N PRO A 171 -3.68 20.23 -12.81
CA PRO A 171 -2.85 20.52 -11.63
C PRO A 171 -3.51 21.49 -10.65
N ASP A 172 -4.24 22.49 -11.14
CA ASP A 172 -4.94 23.45 -10.29
C ASP A 172 -6.09 22.80 -9.50
N PHE A 173 -6.80 21.84 -10.11
CA PHE A 173 -7.82 21.06 -9.42
C PHE A 173 -7.19 20.27 -8.26
N TRP A 174 -6.11 19.55 -8.51
CA TRP A 174 -5.45 18.73 -7.49
C TRP A 174 -4.91 19.55 -6.33
N LYS A 175 -4.28 20.69 -6.62
CA LYS A 175 -3.84 21.62 -5.58
C LYS A 175 -4.99 22.10 -4.70
N ASN A 176 -6.13 22.42 -5.30
CA ASN A 176 -7.32 22.82 -4.56
C ASN A 176 -7.92 21.66 -3.76
N LEU A 177 -8.02 20.47 -4.35
CA LEU A 177 -8.53 19.27 -3.68
C LEU A 177 -7.69 18.93 -2.44
N ILE A 178 -6.36 18.92 -2.56
CA ILE A 178 -5.45 18.66 -1.43
C ILE A 178 -5.66 19.70 -0.33
N SER A 179 -5.78 20.98 -0.69
CA SER A 179 -6.08 22.05 0.27
C SER A 179 -7.40 21.84 0.99
N GLU A 180 -8.47 21.45 0.29
CA GLU A 180 -9.76 21.15 0.93
C GLU A 180 -9.69 19.91 1.82
N VAL A 181 -9.02 18.83 1.38
CA VAL A 181 -8.80 17.63 2.21
C VAL A 181 -8.07 17.99 3.51
N ARG A 182 -7.01 18.81 3.45
CA ARG A 182 -6.25 19.25 4.63
C ARG A 182 -7.04 20.14 5.60
N LYS A 183 -8.14 20.77 5.17
CA LYS A 183 -9.04 21.50 6.07
C LYS A 183 -9.95 20.58 6.88
N ILE A 184 -10.22 19.39 6.34
CA ILE A 184 -11.15 18.41 6.91
C ILE A 184 -10.40 17.37 7.73
N TYR A 185 -9.34 16.79 7.14
CA TYR A 185 -8.63 15.63 7.67
C TYR A 185 -7.24 16.02 8.18
N SER A 186 -6.97 15.66 9.43
CA SER A 186 -5.76 16.02 10.17
C SER A 186 -4.64 14.97 10.09
N GLY A 187 -4.94 13.76 9.61
CA GLY A 187 -3.97 12.68 9.48
C GLY A 187 -3.08 12.79 8.24
N GLN A 188 -2.35 11.71 7.95
CA GLN A 188 -1.38 11.68 6.85
C GLN A 188 -2.09 11.41 5.52
N ILE A 189 -1.69 12.10 4.45
CA ILE A 189 -2.24 11.89 3.11
C ILE A 189 -1.17 11.43 2.12
N THR A 190 -1.62 10.64 1.15
CA THR A 190 -0.81 10.14 0.05
C THR A 190 -1.64 10.09 -1.23
N TYR A 191 -1.00 9.82 -2.35
CA TYR A 191 -1.61 9.46 -3.62
C TYR A 191 -0.89 8.22 -4.17
N ALA A 192 -1.63 7.27 -4.73
CA ALA A 192 -1.06 6.04 -5.27
C ALA A 192 -0.81 6.21 -6.77
N GLU A 193 0.45 6.26 -7.19
CA GLU A 193 0.81 6.33 -8.60
C GLU A 193 1.41 5.02 -9.10
N ASN A 194 1.19 4.72 -10.39
CA ASN A 194 1.77 3.54 -11.02
C ASN A 194 3.31 3.56 -11.00
N TRP A 195 3.91 2.38 -10.91
CA TRP A 195 5.37 2.18 -10.80
C TRP A 195 6.21 2.85 -11.91
N ASP A 196 5.65 3.14 -13.08
CA ASP A 196 6.33 3.75 -14.22
C ASP A 196 6.09 5.27 -14.35
N LYS A 197 5.29 5.85 -13.43
CA LYS A 197 4.88 7.26 -13.47
C LYS A 197 5.15 8.04 -12.19
N PHE A 198 5.44 7.37 -11.07
CA PHE A 198 5.61 8.05 -9.78
C PHE A 198 6.67 9.16 -9.78
N ASP A 199 7.73 9.03 -10.59
CA ASP A 199 8.82 10.02 -10.70
C ASP A 199 8.45 11.26 -11.53
N GLN A 200 7.37 11.17 -12.32
CA GLN A 200 6.82 12.23 -13.17
C GLN A 200 5.67 12.99 -12.49
N THR A 201 5.05 12.42 -11.46
CA THR A 201 3.94 13.03 -10.73
C THR A 201 4.38 14.29 -9.97
N THR A 202 3.56 15.34 -10.04
CA THR A 202 3.94 16.71 -9.66
C THR A 202 3.32 17.20 -8.35
N ILE A 203 2.46 16.40 -7.72
CA ILE A 203 1.71 16.78 -6.52
C ILE A 203 2.38 16.36 -5.20
N TRP A 204 3.55 15.73 -5.26
CA TRP A 204 4.19 15.14 -4.07
C TRP A 204 4.51 16.15 -2.97
N ASP A 205 4.88 17.38 -3.33
CA ASP A 205 5.24 18.45 -2.38
C ASP A 205 4.12 18.74 -1.36
N ASP A 206 2.86 18.59 -1.79
CA ASP A 206 1.67 18.84 -0.98
C ASP A 206 1.19 17.60 -0.18
N LEU A 207 1.84 16.45 -0.34
CA LEU A 207 1.50 15.16 0.30
C LEU A 207 2.53 14.74 1.36
N ASP A 208 2.19 13.79 2.23
CA ASP A 208 3.10 13.33 3.29
C ASP A 208 4.02 12.19 2.83
N TYR A 209 3.57 11.40 1.86
CA TYR A 209 4.33 10.29 1.29
C TYR A 209 4.28 10.30 -0.24
N ILE A 210 5.32 9.73 -0.85
CA ILE A 210 5.27 9.29 -2.25
C ILE A 210 4.64 7.90 -2.26
N GLY A 211 3.43 7.77 -2.81
CA GLY A 211 2.74 6.49 -2.92
C GLY A 211 2.98 5.83 -4.27
N VAL A 212 3.43 4.57 -4.25
CA VAL A 212 3.75 3.80 -5.46
C VAL A 212 3.00 2.47 -5.46
N ASP A 213 2.24 2.20 -6.52
CA ASP A 213 1.71 0.87 -6.83
C ASP A 213 2.82 0.06 -7.52
N ALA A 214 3.58 -0.68 -6.71
CA ALA A 214 4.93 -1.18 -6.98
C ALA A 214 4.97 -2.49 -7.79
N TYR A 215 4.33 -2.51 -8.97
CA TYR A 215 4.35 -3.62 -9.91
C TYR A 215 5.53 -3.53 -10.90
N PHE A 216 6.75 -3.40 -10.38
CA PHE A 216 7.98 -3.30 -11.18
C PHE A 216 8.31 -4.60 -11.94
N PRO A 217 8.57 -4.59 -13.27
CA PRO A 217 9.17 -5.72 -13.97
C PRO A 217 10.55 -6.04 -13.42
N ILE A 218 10.73 -7.27 -12.91
CA ILE A 218 11.99 -7.72 -12.29
C ILE A 218 12.74 -8.72 -13.19
N SER A 219 12.02 -9.59 -13.92
CA SER A 219 12.67 -10.62 -14.75
C SER A 219 11.78 -11.13 -15.87
N ASP A 220 12.37 -11.43 -17.02
CA ASP A 220 11.71 -12.09 -18.16
C ASP A 220 11.59 -13.62 -17.99
N GLU A 221 12.36 -14.22 -17.08
CA GLU A 221 12.44 -15.66 -16.89
C GLU A 221 11.13 -16.26 -16.36
N ALA A 222 10.88 -17.54 -16.67
CA ALA A 222 9.69 -18.25 -16.21
C ALA A 222 9.66 -18.38 -14.69
N SER A 223 10.79 -18.69 -14.08
CA SER A 223 10.93 -18.83 -12.63
C SER A 223 12.35 -18.47 -12.24
N PRO A 224 12.69 -17.17 -12.19
CA PRO A 224 14.02 -16.72 -11.78
C PRO A 224 14.34 -17.21 -10.35
N ASP A 225 15.62 -17.47 -10.10
CA ASP A 225 16.10 -17.75 -8.75
C ASP A 225 16.22 -16.45 -7.91
N ILE A 226 16.52 -16.61 -6.61
CA ILE A 226 16.60 -15.50 -5.67
C ILE A 226 17.62 -14.44 -6.10
N ASP A 227 18.76 -14.83 -6.65
CA ASP A 227 19.83 -13.90 -7.02
C ASP A 227 19.43 -13.10 -8.26
N GLN A 228 18.77 -13.74 -9.22
CA GLN A 228 18.19 -13.06 -10.39
C GLN A 228 17.08 -12.06 -10.00
N ILE A 229 16.23 -12.42 -9.02
CA ILE A 229 15.20 -11.50 -8.51
C ILE A 229 15.86 -10.30 -7.81
N LYS A 230 16.94 -10.52 -7.04
CA LYS A 230 17.69 -9.44 -6.39
C LYS A 230 18.31 -8.48 -7.40
N GLU A 231 18.97 -9.01 -8.44
CA GLU A 231 19.57 -8.21 -9.50
C GLU A 231 18.52 -7.36 -10.24
N GLY A 232 17.35 -7.92 -10.54
CA GLY A 232 16.26 -7.20 -11.21
C GLY A 232 15.67 -6.05 -10.38
N TRP A 233 15.85 -6.05 -9.06
CA TRP A 233 15.39 -4.98 -8.17
C TRP A 233 16.34 -3.77 -8.11
N GLU A 234 17.64 -3.95 -8.32
CA GLU A 234 18.67 -2.90 -8.20
C GLU A 234 18.36 -1.59 -8.96
N PRO A 235 17.93 -1.60 -10.24
CA PRO A 235 17.58 -0.35 -10.92
C PRO A 235 16.37 0.35 -10.29
N HIS A 236 15.39 -0.41 -9.80
CA HIS A 236 14.19 0.16 -9.17
C HIS A 236 14.51 0.73 -7.79
N LEU A 237 15.36 0.08 -7.00
CA LEU A 237 15.84 0.62 -5.73
C LEU A 237 16.52 1.98 -5.91
N SER A 238 17.36 2.10 -6.94
CA SER A 238 18.05 3.36 -7.26
C SER A 238 17.06 4.47 -7.65
N SER A 239 16.05 4.13 -8.45
CA SER A 239 15.00 5.08 -8.87
C SER A 239 14.15 5.56 -7.68
N LEU A 240 13.73 4.62 -6.83
CA LEU A 240 12.96 4.91 -5.61
C LEU A 240 13.75 5.81 -4.65
N GLU A 241 15.00 5.47 -4.36
CA GLU A 241 15.87 6.30 -3.50
C GLU A 241 16.04 7.71 -4.07
N SER A 242 16.29 7.82 -5.39
CA SER A 242 16.42 9.12 -6.07
C SER A 242 15.15 9.96 -5.98
N ALA A 243 13.97 9.34 -6.07
CA ALA A 243 12.70 10.05 -5.93
C ALA A 243 12.47 10.50 -4.48
N SER A 244 12.76 9.64 -3.50
CA SER A 244 12.67 10.00 -2.08
C SER A 244 13.59 11.18 -1.74
N ASP A 245 14.83 11.16 -2.22
CA ASP A 245 15.80 12.25 -2.04
C ASP A 245 15.33 13.55 -2.72
N LYS A 246 14.78 13.45 -3.94
CA LYS A 246 14.32 14.61 -4.73
C LYS A 246 13.18 15.36 -4.04
N PHE A 247 12.20 14.65 -3.50
CA PHE A 247 11.02 15.25 -2.87
C PHE A 247 11.13 15.34 -1.34
N GLU A 248 12.24 14.89 -0.77
CA GLU A 248 12.50 14.84 0.67
C GLU A 248 11.37 14.13 1.45
N LYS A 249 10.84 13.05 0.89
CA LYS A 249 9.67 12.31 1.41
C LYS A 249 9.92 10.82 1.38
N GLN A 250 9.42 10.12 2.39
CA GLN A 250 9.45 8.66 2.39
C GLN A 250 8.49 8.10 1.34
N ILE A 251 8.85 6.93 0.83
CA ILE A 251 8.03 6.14 -0.09
C ILE A 251 7.21 5.15 0.70
N ILE A 252 5.93 5.06 0.36
CA ILE A 252 5.08 3.91 0.71
C ILE A 252 4.71 3.15 -0.55
N PHE A 253 4.70 1.83 -0.48
CA PHE A 253 4.09 1.03 -1.53
C PHE A 253 2.59 0.95 -1.27
N THR A 254 1.82 1.79 -1.96
CA THR A 254 0.35 1.82 -1.83
C THR A 254 -0.29 0.54 -2.35
N GLU A 255 0.41 -0.20 -3.22
CA GLU A 255 0.17 -1.60 -3.57
C GLU A 255 1.50 -2.31 -3.85
N PHE A 256 1.58 -3.57 -3.50
CA PHE A 256 2.59 -4.49 -4.03
C PHE A 256 2.02 -5.91 -4.04
N GLY A 257 2.42 -6.73 -5.00
CA GLY A 257 2.01 -8.12 -4.99
C GLY A 257 2.43 -8.89 -6.23
N TYR A 258 2.46 -10.20 -6.09
CA TYR A 258 2.80 -11.12 -7.17
C TYR A 258 1.76 -12.22 -7.26
N ARG A 259 1.48 -12.67 -8.47
CA ARG A 259 0.73 -13.91 -8.71
C ARG A 259 1.63 -15.12 -8.51
N SER A 260 1.02 -16.26 -8.20
CA SER A 260 1.69 -17.56 -8.12
C SER A 260 1.67 -18.27 -9.47
N ILE A 261 2.31 -17.68 -10.48
CA ILE A 261 2.48 -18.27 -11.82
C ILE A 261 3.89 -18.07 -12.34
N ASP A 262 4.32 -18.89 -13.29
CA ASP A 262 5.51 -18.62 -14.08
C ASP A 262 5.39 -17.26 -14.80
N HIS A 263 6.52 -16.59 -14.98
CA HIS A 263 6.64 -15.23 -15.54
C HIS A 263 5.91 -14.14 -14.75
N ALA A 264 5.47 -14.40 -13.50
CA ALA A 264 4.82 -13.40 -12.66
C ALA A 264 5.66 -12.13 -12.44
N LEU A 265 6.99 -12.22 -12.58
CA LEU A 265 7.90 -11.10 -12.38
C LEU A 265 8.19 -10.30 -13.65
N LYS A 266 7.66 -10.72 -14.80
CA LYS A 266 7.77 -10.00 -16.07
C LYS A 266 6.74 -8.89 -16.18
N THR A 267 5.50 -9.22 -15.84
CA THR A 267 4.34 -8.32 -15.86
C THR A 267 3.56 -8.48 -14.56
N PRO A 268 4.12 -8.06 -13.42
CA PRO A 268 3.51 -8.32 -12.11
C PRO A 268 2.13 -7.69 -11.92
N TRP A 269 1.76 -6.66 -12.70
CA TRP A 269 0.39 -6.12 -12.74
C TRP A 269 -0.61 -7.03 -13.46
N ASN A 270 -0.18 -8.02 -14.24
CA ASN A 270 -1.06 -8.84 -15.08
C ASN A 270 -2.03 -9.67 -14.21
N SER A 271 -3.31 -9.31 -14.29
CA SER A 271 -4.41 -9.92 -13.54
C SER A 271 -5.28 -10.89 -14.36
N GLU A 272 -4.90 -11.19 -15.60
CA GLU A 272 -5.68 -12.04 -16.51
C GLU A 272 -5.94 -13.44 -15.92
N ARG A 273 -7.09 -14.01 -16.27
CA ARG A 273 -7.56 -15.26 -15.66
C ARG A 273 -6.80 -16.50 -16.14
N GLU A 274 -6.32 -16.47 -17.37
CA GLU A 274 -5.77 -17.63 -18.06
C GLU A 274 -4.25 -17.56 -18.10
N HIS A 275 -3.57 -18.22 -17.16
CA HIS A 275 -2.14 -18.47 -17.26
C HIS A 275 -1.82 -19.84 -16.68
N PRO A 276 -1.52 -20.85 -17.52
CA PRO A 276 -1.00 -22.13 -17.03
C PRO A 276 0.42 -21.93 -16.47
N GLY A 277 0.82 -22.79 -15.53
CA GLY A 277 2.13 -22.68 -14.86
C GLY A 277 2.01 -22.15 -13.43
N LEU A 278 1.17 -22.78 -12.60
CA LEU A 278 1.08 -22.48 -11.18
C LEU A 278 2.46 -22.62 -10.52
N ASN A 279 2.93 -21.53 -9.90
CA ASN A 279 4.24 -21.48 -9.25
C ASN A 279 4.16 -20.75 -7.90
N LEU A 280 3.84 -21.51 -6.85
CA LEU A 280 3.73 -21.00 -5.48
C LEU A 280 5.09 -20.58 -4.89
N ASN A 281 6.17 -21.23 -5.34
CA ASN A 281 7.51 -20.94 -4.88
C ASN A 281 8.00 -19.60 -5.42
N LEU A 282 7.74 -19.29 -6.69
CA LEU A 282 8.10 -17.99 -7.26
C LEU A 282 7.44 -16.84 -6.52
N GLN A 283 6.15 -16.96 -6.17
CA GLN A 283 5.47 -15.95 -5.34
C GLN A 283 6.17 -15.76 -3.98
N SER A 284 6.59 -16.86 -3.34
CA SER A 284 7.26 -16.82 -2.03
C SER A 284 8.65 -16.18 -2.13
N ASN A 285 9.45 -16.60 -3.13
CA ASN A 285 10.76 -16.04 -3.42
C ASN A 285 10.70 -14.54 -3.73
N ALA A 286 9.69 -14.12 -4.49
CA ALA A 286 9.49 -12.72 -4.85
C ALA A 286 9.18 -11.85 -3.62
N TYR A 287 8.29 -12.31 -2.72
CA TYR A 287 8.04 -11.62 -1.46
C TYR A 287 9.28 -11.60 -0.57
N GLN A 288 10.00 -12.72 -0.44
CA GLN A 288 11.23 -12.78 0.33
C GLN A 288 12.23 -11.70 -0.14
N VAL A 289 12.50 -11.63 -1.44
CA VAL A 289 13.47 -10.67 -1.99
C VAL A 289 12.99 -9.23 -1.86
N LEU A 290 11.71 -8.96 -2.16
CA LEU A 290 11.11 -7.63 -1.97
C LEU A 290 11.34 -7.14 -0.54
N PHE A 291 11.01 -7.98 0.44
CA PHE A 291 11.13 -7.61 1.84
C PHE A 291 12.61 -7.44 2.27
N GLU A 292 13.50 -8.34 1.86
CA GLU A 292 14.95 -8.24 2.14
C GLU A 292 15.55 -6.94 1.57
N GLN A 293 15.18 -6.56 0.35
CA GLN A 293 15.77 -5.43 -0.37
C GLN A 293 15.18 -4.07 0.04
N VAL A 294 13.88 -4.01 0.35
CA VAL A 294 13.18 -2.72 0.48
C VAL A 294 12.89 -2.35 1.93
N TRP A 295 12.45 -3.28 2.79
CA TRP A 295 11.85 -2.90 4.07
C TRP A 295 12.82 -2.30 5.08
N SER A 296 14.12 -2.59 4.97
CA SER A 296 15.14 -2.02 5.85
C SER A 296 15.62 -0.64 5.41
N LYS A 297 15.20 -0.16 4.23
CA LYS A 297 15.63 1.14 3.69
C LYS A 297 15.04 2.28 4.52
N GLU A 298 15.84 3.33 4.74
CA GLU A 298 15.43 4.50 5.53
C GLU A 298 14.40 5.36 4.80
N TRP A 299 14.53 5.47 3.47
CA TRP A 299 13.58 6.16 2.59
C TRP A 299 12.21 5.47 2.49
N PHE A 300 12.06 4.25 2.99
CA PHE A 300 10.83 3.46 2.84
C PHE A 300 10.00 3.44 4.12
N ALA A 301 8.71 3.75 4.07
CA ALA A 301 7.82 3.78 5.22
C ALA A 301 7.00 2.48 5.41
N GLY A 302 6.92 1.62 4.39
CA GLY A 302 6.15 0.38 4.41
C GLY A 302 5.27 0.23 3.17
N GLY A 303 4.36 -0.73 3.17
CA GLY A 303 3.46 -0.91 2.03
C GLY A 303 2.26 -1.79 2.29
N PHE A 304 1.36 -1.86 1.30
CA PHE A 304 0.09 -2.55 1.38
C PHE A 304 0.01 -3.69 0.35
N LEU A 305 -0.01 -4.91 0.87
CA LEU A 305 -0.09 -6.11 0.05
C LEU A 305 -1.40 -6.15 -0.76
N TRP A 306 -1.30 -6.26 -2.07
CA TRP A 306 -2.39 -6.61 -2.97
C TRP A 306 -2.41 -8.13 -3.20
N LYS A 307 -3.41 -8.86 -2.72
CA LYS A 307 -4.54 -8.41 -1.91
C LYS A 307 -5.05 -9.51 -1.02
N TRP A 308 -5.83 -9.12 -0.02
CA TRP A 308 -6.44 -10.05 0.93
C TRP A 308 -7.96 -10.05 0.77
N HIS A 309 -8.52 -11.24 0.77
CA HIS A 309 -9.96 -11.45 0.69
C HIS A 309 -10.52 -11.76 2.06
N GLN A 310 -11.74 -11.27 2.31
CA GLN A 310 -12.43 -11.43 3.58
C GLN A 310 -12.52 -12.90 4.04
N GLY A 311 -12.86 -13.84 3.14
CA GLY A 311 -13.03 -15.25 3.53
C GLY A 311 -11.72 -15.93 3.93
N THR A 312 -11.73 -16.67 5.04
CA THR A 312 -10.55 -17.37 5.59
C THR A 312 -10.05 -18.53 4.72
N ASN A 313 -10.90 -19.05 3.81
CA ASN A 313 -10.57 -20.10 2.85
C ASN A 313 -10.11 -19.57 1.48
N SER A 314 -9.84 -18.26 1.36
CA SER A 314 -9.38 -17.65 0.11
C SER A 314 -7.97 -18.11 -0.26
N GLY A 315 -7.62 -18.00 -1.55
CA GLY A 315 -6.31 -18.45 -2.04
C GLY A 315 -6.20 -19.97 -2.08
N GLY A 316 -5.14 -20.51 -1.50
CA GLY A 316 -4.85 -21.96 -1.47
C GLY A 316 -3.90 -22.43 -2.57
N LEU A 317 -3.50 -23.70 -2.48
CA LEU A 317 -2.45 -24.29 -3.31
C LEU A 317 -2.79 -24.33 -4.81
N GLU A 318 -4.08 -24.39 -5.17
CA GLU A 318 -4.53 -24.41 -6.57
C GLU A 318 -4.83 -23.01 -7.13
N ASN A 319 -4.62 -21.96 -6.33
CA ASN A 319 -4.97 -20.60 -6.70
C ASN A 319 -3.75 -19.86 -7.27
N SER A 320 -3.87 -19.38 -8.51
CA SER A 320 -2.81 -18.65 -9.22
C SER A 320 -2.92 -17.11 -9.15
N ARG A 321 -3.77 -16.59 -8.27
CA ARG A 321 -4.02 -15.14 -8.09
C ARG A 321 -3.06 -14.50 -7.10
N PHE A 322 -3.18 -13.19 -6.94
CA PHE A 322 -2.34 -12.36 -6.10
C PHE A 322 -2.35 -12.72 -4.61
N THR A 323 -3.51 -13.11 -4.06
CA THR A 323 -3.60 -13.37 -2.62
C THR A 323 -2.60 -14.44 -2.16
N PRO A 324 -1.80 -14.18 -1.11
CA PRO A 324 -0.95 -15.20 -0.52
C PRO A 324 -1.72 -16.11 0.45
N GLN A 325 -2.99 -15.82 0.74
CA GLN A 325 -3.81 -16.60 1.70
C GLN A 325 -3.73 -18.10 1.41
N ASN A 326 -3.47 -18.89 2.45
CA ASN A 326 -3.35 -20.34 2.39
C ASN A 326 -2.28 -20.84 1.38
N LYS A 327 -1.27 -20.03 1.08
CA LYS A 327 -0.10 -20.39 0.23
C LYS A 327 1.20 -20.32 1.03
N PRO A 328 2.30 -20.90 0.53
CA PRO A 328 3.62 -20.75 1.17
C PRO A 328 4.02 -19.27 1.40
N ALA A 329 3.67 -18.38 0.47
CA ALA A 329 3.94 -16.94 0.56
C ALA A 329 3.35 -16.24 1.80
N GLU A 330 2.27 -16.77 2.39
CA GLU A 330 1.71 -16.21 3.63
C GLU A 330 2.70 -16.35 4.81
N LYS A 331 3.50 -17.41 4.83
CA LYS A 331 4.51 -17.62 5.87
C LYS A 331 5.64 -16.61 5.76
N GLU A 332 6.06 -16.30 4.53
CA GLU A 332 7.06 -15.26 4.27
C GLU A 332 6.57 -13.89 4.75
N LEU A 333 5.32 -13.55 4.40
CA LEU A 333 4.65 -12.34 4.86
C LEU A 333 4.64 -12.24 6.39
N LYS A 334 4.15 -13.28 7.07
CA LYS A 334 4.03 -13.31 8.54
C LYS A 334 5.37 -13.17 9.25
N SER A 335 6.36 -13.93 8.81
CA SER A 335 7.72 -13.91 9.38
C SER A 335 8.32 -12.50 9.28
N PHE A 336 8.16 -11.87 8.12
CA PHE A 336 8.76 -10.57 7.86
C PHE A 336 8.02 -9.44 8.58
N TYR A 337 6.70 -9.43 8.53
CA TYR A 337 5.88 -8.42 9.21
C TYR A 337 6.12 -8.42 10.72
N GLY A 338 6.22 -9.60 11.35
CA GLY A 338 6.57 -9.71 12.77
C GLY A 338 7.90 -9.05 13.14
N SER A 339 8.84 -8.95 12.21
CA SER A 339 10.17 -8.36 12.44
C SER A 339 10.22 -6.83 12.34
N PHE A 340 9.16 -6.17 11.85
CA PHE A 340 9.05 -4.73 11.66
C PHE A 340 7.77 -4.14 12.29
N ARG A 341 7.10 -4.90 13.17
CA ARG A 341 5.80 -4.54 13.72
C ARG A 341 5.85 -3.43 14.78
N ASN A 342 6.84 -3.46 15.68
CA ASN A 342 6.89 -2.68 16.93
C ASN A 342 8.20 -1.93 17.16
#